data_AF-A0A380ZWD0-F1
#
_entry.id   AF-A0A380ZWD0-F1
#
_cell.length_a   1.000
_cell.length_b   1.000
_cell.length_c   1.000
_cell.angle_alpha   90.00
_cell.angle_beta   90.00
_cell.angle_gamma   90.00
#
_symmetry.space_group_name_H-M   'P 1'
#
loop_
_entity.id
_entity.type
_entity.pdbx_description
1 polymer ?
#
loop_
_entity_poly.entity_id
_entity_poly.type
_entity_poly.pdbx_seq_one_letter_code
_entity_poly.pdbx_strand_id
1 'polypeptide(L)'
;MAKKISDELIGLKIVINGDEAQAEITKLTDRNRTLNESLNEQKKLLDNLKKANEGQKDALDRITQSLEKYNQKIEHNNILAKQEIESIRIKQRAFAEGSSEYIRYQKQIEKINEKTEKENRKIALSISEIEKKQALLSAEYARSEKKHKNIYKKCRKFKRTNIQQ
;
A
#
# COMPACT_ATOMS: atom_id res chain seq x y z
N MET A 1 -54.26 -43.73 42.76
CA MET A 1 -53.24 -43.42 41.73
C MET A 1 -53.01 -41.93 41.53
N ALA A 2 -54.03 -41.06 41.55
CA ALA A 2 -53.85 -39.60 41.41
C ALA A 2 -52.94 -38.95 42.47
N LYS A 3 -52.95 -39.44 43.72
CA LYS A 3 -52.06 -38.92 44.79
C LYS A 3 -50.57 -39.18 44.56
N LYS A 4 -50.19 -40.34 43.98
CA LYS A 4 -48.77 -40.67 43.71
C LYS A 4 -48.15 -39.83 42.60
N ILE A 5 -48.93 -39.52 41.56
CA ILE A 5 -48.47 -38.67 40.44
C ILE A 5 -48.29 -37.21 40.89
N SER A 6 -49.14 -36.73 41.80
CA SER A 6 -49.03 -35.38 42.39
C SER A 6 -47.74 -35.20 43.20
N ASP A 7 -47.34 -36.21 43.98
CA ASP A 7 -46.15 -36.12 44.83
C ASP A 7 -44.84 -36.18 44.02
N GLU A 8 -44.82 -36.94 42.91
CA GLU A 8 -43.67 -37.01 41.99
C GLU A 8 -43.49 -35.73 41.15
N LEU A 9 -44.60 -35.05 40.78
CA LEU A 9 -44.56 -33.76 40.09
C LEU A 9 -44.04 -32.62 40.98
N ILE A 10 -44.27 -32.67 42.29
CA ILE A 10 -43.74 -31.68 43.25
C ILE A 10 -42.21 -31.85 43.41
N GLY A 11 -41.69 -33.08 43.31
CA GLY A 11 -40.26 -33.37 43.34
C GLY A 11 -39.48 -32.93 42.08
N LEU A 12 -40.18 -32.78 40.95
CA LEU A 12 -39.63 -32.30 39.67
C LEU A 12 -39.67 -30.77 39.52
N LYS A 13 -39.87 -30.03 40.61
CA LYS A 13 -39.80 -28.57 40.60
C LYS A 13 -38.34 -28.18 40.31
N ILE A 14 -38.03 -27.84 39.07
CA ILE A 14 -36.76 -27.19 38.70
C ILE A 14 -36.74 -25.85 39.43
N VAL A 15 -36.11 -25.82 40.59
CA VAL A 15 -35.84 -24.58 41.31
C VAL A 15 -34.66 -23.94 40.60
N ILE A 16 -34.95 -23.06 39.65
CA ILE A 16 -33.94 -22.15 39.11
C ILE A 16 -33.61 -21.20 40.26
N ASN A 17 -32.36 -21.26 40.73
CA ASN A 17 -31.89 -20.31 41.73
C ASN A 17 -31.87 -18.91 41.07
N GLY A 18 -32.90 -18.10 41.38
CA GLY A 18 -33.14 -16.83 40.69
C GLY A 18 -31.95 -15.88 40.78
N ASP A 19 -31.22 -15.91 41.90
CA ASP A 19 -30.04 -15.09 42.13
C ASP A 19 -28.86 -15.51 41.24
N GLU A 20 -28.66 -16.81 41.02
CA GLU A 20 -27.62 -17.32 40.13
C GLU A 20 -27.95 -17.01 38.66
N ALA A 21 -29.22 -17.17 38.26
CA ALA A 21 -29.67 -16.80 36.93
C ALA A 21 -29.54 -15.30 36.67
N GLN A 22 -29.91 -14.46 37.64
CA GLN A 22 -29.77 -13.01 37.55
C GLN A 22 -28.30 -12.59 37.47
N ALA A 23 -27.43 -13.18 38.30
CA ALA A 23 -25.99 -12.91 38.27
C ALA A 23 -25.34 -13.30 36.93
N GLU A 24 -25.77 -14.42 36.34
CA GLU A 24 -25.28 -14.85 35.03
C GLU A 24 -25.79 -13.95 33.90
N ILE A 25 -27.06 -13.51 33.95
CA ILE A 25 -27.62 -12.52 33.03
C ILE A 25 -26.83 -11.19 33.11
N THR A 26 -26.53 -10.70 34.31
CA THR A 26 -25.73 -9.48 34.49
C THR A 26 -24.33 -9.65 33.89
N LYS A 27 -23.64 -10.77 34.17
CA LYS A 27 -22.33 -11.08 33.56
C LYS A 27 -22.38 -11.13 32.03
N LEU A 28 -23.42 -11.76 31.47
CA LEU A 28 -23.62 -11.84 30.02
C LEU A 28 -23.89 -10.46 29.41
N THR A 29 -24.66 -9.61 30.11
CA THR A 29 -24.97 -8.24 29.69
C THR A 29 -23.71 -7.37 29.68
N ASP A 30 -22.90 -7.45 30.74
CA ASP A 30 -21.63 -6.73 30.83
C ASP A 30 -20.64 -7.19 29.76
N ARG A 31 -20.51 -8.51 29.55
CA ARG A 31 -19.70 -9.06 28.45
C ARG A 31 -20.18 -8.56 27.10
N ASN A 32 -21.50 -8.57 26.83
CA ASN A 32 -22.06 -8.07 25.57
C ASN A 32 -21.77 -6.58 25.37
N ARG A 33 -21.81 -5.76 26.42
CA ARG A 33 -21.46 -4.35 26.35
C ARG A 33 -19.99 -4.15 25.97
N THR A 34 -19.06 -4.79 26.69
CA THR A 34 -17.63 -4.71 26.39
C THR A 34 -17.31 -5.20 24.97
N LEU A 35 -17.98 -6.28 24.55
CA LEU A 35 -17.84 -6.82 23.21
C LEU A 35 -18.32 -5.85 22.12
N ASN A 36 -19.45 -5.16 22.34
CA ASN A 36 -19.97 -4.15 21.42
C ASN A 36 -19.05 -2.92 21.34
N GLU A 37 -18.50 -2.47 22.46
CA GLU A 37 -17.51 -1.39 22.51
C GLU A 37 -16.27 -1.77 21.68
N SER A 38 -15.71 -2.97 21.91
CA SER A 38 -14.57 -3.48 21.15
C SER A 38 -14.86 -3.62 19.64
N LEU A 39 -16.06 -4.07 19.27
CA LEU A 39 -16.47 -4.17 17.87
C LEU A 39 -16.52 -2.79 17.20
N ASN A 40 -17.02 -1.77 17.91
CA ASN A 40 -17.08 -0.41 17.39
C ASN A 40 -15.69 0.21 17.22
N GLU A 41 -14.77 -0.04 18.14
CA GLU A 41 -13.36 0.35 17.99
C GLU A 41 -12.71 -0.33 16.78
N GLN A 42 -12.93 -1.64 16.59
CA GLN A 42 -12.40 -2.37 15.45
C GLN A 42 -12.97 -1.87 14.11
N LYS A 43 -14.24 -1.47 14.05
CA LYS A 43 -14.85 -0.85 12.86
C LYS A 43 -14.21 0.50 12.54
N LYS A 44 -14.03 1.36 13.55
CA LYS A 44 -13.35 2.66 13.37
C LYS A 44 -11.93 2.46 12.86
N LEU A 45 -11.20 1.49 13.41
CA LEU A 45 -9.86 1.14 12.95
C LEU A 45 -9.85 0.66 11.49
N LEU A 46 -10.86 -0.12 11.09
CA LEU A 46 -11.06 -0.59 9.73
C LEU A 46 -11.22 0.57 8.73
N ASP A 47 -12.09 1.53 9.04
CA ASP A 47 -12.32 2.70 8.20
C ASP A 47 -11.07 3.57 8.08
N ASN A 48 -10.35 3.75 9.18
CA ASN A 48 -9.08 4.49 9.18
C ASN A 48 -8.02 3.79 8.32
N LEU A 49 -7.88 2.46 8.43
CA LEU A 49 -6.96 1.68 7.59
C LEU A 49 -7.36 1.71 6.12
N LYS A 50 -8.66 1.70 5.81
CA LYS A 50 -9.15 1.81 4.43
C LYS A 50 -8.73 3.14 3.81
N LYS A 51 -8.99 4.26 4.49
CA LYS A 51 -8.59 5.61 4.04
C LYS A 51 -7.08 5.74 3.89
N ALA A 52 -6.31 5.20 4.85
CA ALA A 52 -4.86 5.21 4.78
C ALA A 52 -4.33 4.43 3.57
N ASN A 53 -4.91 3.25 3.29
CA ASN A 53 -4.56 2.44 2.13
C ASN A 53 -4.89 3.15 0.81
N GLU A 54 -6.04 3.83 0.71
CA GLU A 54 -6.40 4.63 -0.45
C GLU A 54 -5.37 5.76 -0.68
N GLY A 55 -5.01 6.51 0.36
CA GLY A 55 -3.98 7.56 0.27
C GLY A 55 -2.59 7.03 -0.10
N GLN A 56 -2.20 5.86 0.41
CA GLN A 56 -0.93 5.21 0.05
C GLN A 56 -0.94 4.74 -1.42
N LYS A 57 -2.06 4.23 -1.92
CA LYS A 57 -2.22 3.84 -3.31
C LYS A 57 -2.06 5.04 -4.25
N ASP A 58 -2.77 6.14 -3.95
CA ASP A 58 -2.67 7.37 -4.74
C ASP A 58 -1.23 7.92 -4.76
N ALA A 59 -0.52 7.83 -3.64
CA ALA A 59 0.88 8.22 -3.55
C ALA A 59 1.81 7.32 -4.39
N LEU A 60 1.57 5.99 -4.42
CA LEU A 60 2.30 5.07 -5.29
C LEU A 60 2.06 5.35 -6.78
N ASP A 61 0.82 5.67 -7.15
CA ASP A 61 0.46 5.99 -8.53
C ASP A 61 1.18 7.28 -8.99
N ARG A 62 1.22 8.32 -8.13
CA ARG A 62 1.98 9.55 -8.40
C ARG A 62 3.48 9.30 -8.55
N ILE A 63 4.06 8.47 -7.68
CA ILE A 63 5.48 8.10 -7.75
C ILE A 63 5.77 7.38 -9.08
N THR A 64 4.89 6.46 -9.49
CA THR A 64 5.03 5.72 -10.74
C THR A 64 5.01 6.66 -11.95
N GLN A 65 4.08 7.62 -11.97
CA GLN A 65 4.03 8.65 -13.02
C GLN A 65 5.28 9.54 -13.03
N SER A 66 5.84 9.87 -11.86
CA SER A 66 7.11 10.62 -11.78
C SER A 66 8.27 9.84 -12.37
N LEU A 67 8.39 8.53 -12.07
CA LEU A 67 9.42 7.66 -12.64
C LEU A 67 9.32 7.59 -14.17
N GLU A 68 8.11 7.42 -14.69
CA GLU A 68 7.87 7.39 -16.14
C GLU A 68 8.32 8.69 -16.82
N LYS A 69 8.00 9.85 -16.23
CA LYS A 69 8.45 11.16 -16.74
C LYS A 69 9.97 11.30 -16.75
N TYR A 70 10.66 10.83 -15.71
CA TYR A 70 12.13 10.88 -15.67
C TYR A 70 12.77 9.95 -16.70
N ASN A 71 12.20 8.76 -16.90
CA ASN A 71 12.65 7.82 -17.93
C ASN A 71 12.46 8.41 -19.33
N GLN A 72 11.29 8.98 -19.62
CA GLN A 72 11.02 9.69 -20.88
C GLN A 72 12.00 10.85 -21.10
N LYS A 73 12.39 11.56 -20.04
CA LYS A 73 13.37 12.64 -20.14
C LYS A 73 14.77 12.15 -20.53
N ILE A 74 15.22 11.01 -19.98
CA ILE A 74 16.49 10.38 -20.40
C ILE A 74 16.44 9.99 -21.88
N GLU A 75 15.36 9.35 -22.30
CA GLU A 75 15.17 8.94 -23.69
C GLU A 75 15.19 10.15 -24.64
N HIS A 76 14.45 11.20 -24.29
CA HIS A 76 14.41 12.44 -25.05
C HIS A 76 15.79 13.10 -25.16
N ASN A 77 16.53 13.20 -24.05
CA ASN A 77 17.90 13.73 -24.02
C ASN A 77 18.83 12.94 -24.97
N ASN A 78 18.71 11.61 -24.98
CA ASN A 78 19.51 10.75 -25.86
C ASN A 78 19.16 10.93 -27.34
N ILE A 79 17.87 11.10 -27.66
CA ILE A 79 17.42 11.36 -29.03
C ILE A 79 17.98 12.70 -29.53
N LEU A 80 17.85 13.77 -28.75
CA LEU A 80 18.38 15.09 -29.11
C LEU A 80 19.90 15.06 -29.30
N ALA A 81 20.63 14.44 -28.37
CA ALA A 81 22.08 14.30 -28.47
C ALA A 81 22.48 13.54 -29.74
N LYS A 82 21.79 12.44 -30.05
CA LYS A 82 22.05 11.65 -31.27
C LYS A 82 21.82 12.47 -32.55
N GLN A 83 20.76 13.26 -32.60
CA GLN A 83 20.47 14.13 -33.75
C GLN A 83 21.54 15.23 -33.92
N GLU A 84 21.94 15.87 -32.81
CA GLU A 84 22.98 16.91 -32.83
C GLU A 84 24.34 16.34 -33.24
N ILE A 85 24.71 15.18 -32.71
CA ILE A 85 25.94 14.46 -33.07
C ILE A 85 25.93 14.07 -34.55
N GLU A 86 24.82 13.56 -35.08
CA GLU A 86 24.77 13.19 -36.51
C GLU A 86 24.90 14.42 -37.41
N SER A 87 24.29 15.56 -37.04
CA SER A 87 24.46 16.83 -37.75
C SER A 87 25.93 17.28 -37.78
N ILE A 88 26.65 17.11 -36.68
CA ILE A 88 28.09 17.42 -36.62
C ILE A 88 28.91 16.41 -37.42
N ARG A 89 28.58 15.11 -37.35
CA ARG A 89 29.25 14.06 -38.13
C ARG A 89 29.14 14.29 -39.64
N ILE A 90 27.99 14.75 -40.12
CA ILE A 90 27.82 15.10 -41.54
C ILE A 90 28.83 16.19 -41.95
N LYS A 91 29.02 17.21 -41.11
CA LYS A 91 30.03 18.27 -41.36
C LYS A 91 31.46 17.73 -41.25
N GLN A 92 31.71 16.89 -40.25
CA GLN A 92 33.02 16.28 -39.99
C GLN A 92 33.50 15.42 -41.16
N ARG A 93 32.60 14.67 -41.82
CA ARG A 93 32.91 13.81 -42.98
C ARG A 93 33.48 14.57 -44.18
N ALA A 94 33.29 15.90 -44.26
CA ALA A 94 33.87 16.71 -45.33
C ALA A 94 35.38 16.94 -45.16
N PHE A 95 35.96 16.57 -44.02
CA PHE A 95 37.35 16.81 -43.68
C PHE A 95 38.11 15.48 -43.50
N ALA A 96 39.40 15.48 -43.88
CA ALA A 96 40.26 14.34 -43.66
C ALA A 96 40.42 14.06 -42.17
N GLU A 97 40.43 12.77 -41.80
CA GLU A 97 40.71 12.36 -40.43
C GLU A 97 42.06 12.91 -39.97
N GLY A 98 42.12 13.43 -38.74
CA GLY A 98 43.32 14.05 -38.19
C GLY A 98 43.57 15.50 -38.61
N SER A 99 42.78 16.07 -39.54
CA SER A 99 42.80 17.52 -39.80
C SER A 99 42.32 18.31 -38.58
N SER A 100 42.75 19.58 -38.49
CA SER A 100 42.33 20.49 -37.42
C SER A 100 40.80 20.61 -37.31
N GLU A 101 40.12 20.65 -38.44
CA GLU A 101 38.67 20.81 -38.58
C GLU A 101 37.95 19.53 -38.15
N TYR A 102 38.47 18.37 -38.56
CA TYR A 102 37.98 17.08 -38.08
C TYR A 102 38.09 16.97 -36.56
N ILE A 103 39.26 17.31 -35.99
CA ILE A 103 39.51 17.30 -34.54
C ILE A 103 38.58 18.29 -33.83
N ARG A 104 38.32 19.45 -34.42
CA ARG A 104 37.40 20.45 -33.86
C ARG A 104 35.97 19.91 -33.76
N TYR A 105 35.47 19.26 -34.80
CA TYR A 105 34.14 18.62 -34.76
C TYR A 105 34.10 17.43 -33.80
N GLN A 106 35.18 16.64 -33.75
CA GLN A 106 35.30 15.54 -32.78
C GLN A 106 35.17 16.05 -31.34
N LYS A 107 35.86 17.14 -30.99
CA LYS A 107 35.74 17.79 -29.67
C LYS A 107 34.34 18.33 -29.39
N GLN A 108 33.58 18.75 -30.41
CA GLN A 108 32.19 19.18 -30.21
C GLN A 108 31.28 18.00 -29.89
N ILE A 109 31.45 16.87 -30.58
CA ILE A 109 30.75 15.61 -30.31
C ILE A 109 31.04 15.13 -28.88
N GLU A 110 32.31 15.14 -28.47
CA GLU A 110 32.72 14.77 -27.11
C GLU A 110 32.04 15.63 -26.05
N LYS A 111 32.01 16.95 -26.23
CA LYS A 111 31.31 17.87 -25.31
C LYS A 111 29.82 17.58 -25.20
N ILE A 112 29.15 17.23 -26.31
CA ILE A 112 27.72 16.86 -26.28
C ILE A 112 27.54 15.57 -25.49
N ASN A 113 28.36 14.55 -25.75
CA ASN A 113 28.32 13.28 -25.02
C ASN A 113 28.53 13.49 -23.50
N GLU A 114 29.56 14.23 -23.11
CA GLU A 114 29.85 14.53 -21.70
C GLU A 114 28.69 15.27 -21.01
N LYS A 115 28.10 16.25 -21.70
CA LYS A 115 26.97 17.02 -21.16
C LYS A 115 25.74 16.13 -20.98
N THR A 116 25.38 15.35 -22.00
CA THR A 116 24.22 14.44 -21.96
C THR A 116 24.41 13.36 -20.91
N GLU A 117 25.61 12.79 -20.79
CA GLU A 117 25.91 11.80 -19.76
C GLU A 117 25.80 12.40 -18.35
N LYS A 118 26.32 13.61 -18.14
CA LYS A 118 26.21 14.31 -16.85
C LYS A 118 24.76 14.60 -16.47
N GLU A 119 23.92 15.00 -17.42
CA GLU A 119 22.50 15.23 -17.19
C GLU A 119 21.75 13.93 -16.90
N ASN A 120 22.00 12.87 -17.67
CA ASN A 120 21.38 11.57 -17.46
C ASN A 120 21.78 10.94 -16.12
N ARG A 121 23.04 11.10 -15.69
CA ARG A 121 23.49 10.66 -14.36
C ARG A 121 22.73 11.36 -13.24
N LYS A 122 22.47 12.66 -13.35
CA LYS A 122 21.65 13.39 -12.36
C LYS A 122 20.23 12.86 -12.31
N ILE A 123 19.62 12.59 -13.47
CA ILE A 123 18.28 12.03 -13.53
C ILE A 123 18.25 10.61 -12.94
N ALA A 124 19.24 9.77 -13.24
CA ALA A 124 19.35 8.42 -12.71
C ALA A 124 19.48 8.40 -11.17
N LEU A 125 20.20 9.35 -10.59
CA LEU A 125 20.24 9.51 -9.13
C LEU A 125 18.86 9.85 -8.56
N SER A 126 18.12 10.76 -9.19
CA SER A 126 16.75 11.09 -8.78
C SER A 126 15.80 9.89 -8.91
N ILE A 127 15.92 9.10 -9.99
CA ILE A 127 15.16 7.86 -10.16
C ILE A 127 15.45 6.90 -9.00
N SER A 128 16.72 6.65 -8.66
CA SER A 128 17.08 5.75 -7.56
C SER A 128 16.50 6.20 -6.21
N GLU A 129 16.52 7.50 -5.92
CA GLU A 129 15.90 8.03 -4.70
C GLU A 129 14.38 7.82 -4.66
N ILE A 130 13.71 7.99 -5.80
CA ILE A 130 12.27 7.79 -5.94
C ILE A 130 11.91 6.30 -5.83
N GLU A 131 12.69 5.41 -6.44
CA GLU A 131 12.51 3.95 -6.32
C GLU A 131 12.63 3.47 -4.87
N LYS A 132 13.59 4.03 -4.10
CA LYS A 132 13.69 3.75 -2.66
C LYS A 132 12.43 4.15 -1.91
N LYS A 133 11.88 5.34 -2.21
CA LYS A 133 10.61 5.80 -1.62
C LYS A 133 9.44 4.91 -2.03
N GLN A 134 9.38 4.50 -3.29
CA GLN A 134 8.36 3.59 -3.81
C GLN A 134 8.39 2.24 -3.08
N ALA A 135 9.58 1.68 -2.87
CA ALA A 135 9.75 0.40 -2.16
C ALA A 135 9.29 0.48 -0.70
N LEU A 136 9.66 1.56 0.01
CA LEU A 136 9.22 1.79 1.39
C LEU A 136 7.69 1.91 1.47
N LEU A 137 7.09 2.74 0.63
CA LEU A 137 5.65 2.96 0.61
C LEU A 137 4.88 1.69 0.22
N SER A 138 5.39 0.90 -0.72
CA SER A 138 4.82 -0.39 -1.10
C SER A 138 4.85 -1.39 0.05
N ALA A 139 5.95 -1.44 0.81
CA ALA A 139 6.07 -2.29 1.99
C ALA A 139 5.10 -1.88 3.10
N GLU A 140 4.93 -0.58 3.34
CA GLU A 140 3.95 -0.04 4.28
C GLU A 140 2.52 -0.37 3.88
N TYR A 141 2.18 -0.18 2.61
CA TYR A 141 0.88 -0.55 2.06
C TYR A 141 0.57 -2.03 2.26
N ALA A 142 1.50 -2.93 1.92
CA ALA A 142 1.32 -4.36 2.11
C ALA A 142 1.09 -4.74 3.59
N ARG A 143 1.81 -4.10 4.52
CA ARG A 143 1.62 -4.30 5.97
C ARG A 143 0.25 -3.80 6.43
N SER A 144 -0.16 -2.62 5.97
CA SER A 144 -1.45 -2.02 6.30
C SER A 144 -2.61 -2.84 5.74
N GLU A 145 -2.52 -3.30 4.50
CA GLU A 145 -3.51 -4.16 3.86
C GLU A 145 -3.66 -5.51 4.60
N LYS A 146 -2.55 -6.12 5.04
CA LYS A 146 -2.57 -7.34 5.87
C LYS A 146 -3.28 -7.10 7.19
N LYS A 147 -3.02 -5.97 7.88
CA LYS A 147 -3.72 -5.60 9.12
C LYS A 147 -5.22 -5.41 8.88
N HIS A 148 -5.58 -4.69 7.83
CA HIS A 148 -6.97 -4.47 7.43
C HIS A 148 -7.71 -5.81 7.19
N LYS A 149 -7.12 -6.72 6.39
CA LYS A 149 -7.68 -8.06 6.14
C LYS A 149 -7.89 -8.85 7.44
N ASN A 150 -6.96 -8.77 8.38
CA ASN A 150 -7.06 -9.47 9.66
C ASN A 150 -8.19 -8.92 10.54
N ILE A 151 -8.30 -7.59 10.66
CA ILE A 151 -9.36 -6.95 11.45
C ILE A 151 -10.72 -7.21 10.81
N TYR A 152 -10.82 -7.11 9.48
CA TYR A 152 -12.03 -7.46 8.73
C TYR A 152 -12.50 -8.89 9.02
N LYS A 153 -11.59 -9.87 9.02
CA LYS A 153 -11.91 -11.25 9.38
C LYS A 153 -12.40 -11.37 10.83
N LYS A 154 -11.80 -10.64 11.79
CA LYS A 154 -12.25 -10.62 13.19
C LYS A 154 -13.67 -10.04 13.32
N CYS A 155 -13.94 -8.89 12.72
CA CYS A 155 -15.27 -8.28 12.68
C CYS A 155 -16.32 -9.21 12.05
N ARG A 156 -15.97 -9.91 10.96
CA ARG A 156 -16.87 -10.86 10.30
C ARG A 156 -17.17 -12.09 11.16
N LYS A 157 -16.18 -12.64 11.86
CA LYS A 157 -16.39 -13.73 12.83
C LYS A 157 -17.34 -13.27 13.92
N PHE A 158 -17.11 -12.08 14.47
CA PHE A 158 -17.95 -11.49 15.52
C PHE A 158 -19.44 -11.45 15.15
N LYS A 159 -19.75 -10.97 13.93
CA LYS A 159 -21.13 -10.95 13.41
C LYS A 159 -21.77 -12.33 13.30
N ARG A 160 -21.00 -13.38 12.99
CA ARG A 160 -21.54 -14.74 12.82
C ARG A 160 -21.91 -15.38 14.16
N THR A 161 -21.11 -15.17 15.19
CA THR A 161 -21.38 -15.67 16.55
C THR A 161 -22.62 -15.02 17.18
N ASN A 162 -22.86 -13.72 16.95
CA ASN A 162 -24.04 -13.03 17.50
C ASN A 162 -25.37 -13.26 16.75
N ILE A 163 -25.35 -13.95 15.59
CA ILE A 163 -26.59 -14.32 14.86
C ILE A 163 -27.05 -15.74 15.26
N GLN A 164 -26.21 -16.52 15.95
CA GLN A 164 -26.49 -17.91 16.34
C GLN A 164 -26.77 -18.09 17.84
N GLN A 165 -26.81 -17.00 18.62
CA GLN A 165 -27.29 -16.96 20.02
C GLN A 165 -28.66 -16.32 20.07
#